data_AF-A0A3B3HEW8-F1
#
_entry.id   AF-A0A3B3HEW8-F1
#
_cell.length_a   1.000
_cell.length_b   1.000
_cell.length_c   1.000
_cell.angle_alpha   90.00
_cell.angle_beta   90.00
_cell.angle_gamma   90.00
#
_symmetry.space_group_name_H-M   'P 1'
#
loop_
_entity.id
_entity.type
_entity.pdbx_description
1 polymer ?
#
loop_
_entity_poly.entity_id
_entity_poly.type
_entity_poly.pdbx_seq_one_letter_code
_entity_poly.pdbx_strand_id
1 'polypeptide(L)' 'MPPKIYTEKEGLRLGLVGWVKNTYGGTVVGQVQGPAEQVEEMKVWLSKEGSPTSRITKASFSNQRSIDKLELSGFKTRF' A
#
# COMPACT_ATOMS: atom_id res chain seq x y z
N MET A 1 -10.86 12.72 -3.38
CA MET A 1 -9.54 12.32 -3.92
C MET A 1 -9.54 10.81 -4.15
N PRO A 2 -8.82 10.27 -5.13
CA PRO A 2 -8.82 8.84 -5.37
C PRO A 2 -8.04 8.07 -4.28
N PRO A 3 -8.42 6.82 -3.98
CA PRO A 3 -7.92 6.08 -2.83
C PRO A 3 -6.40 5.86 -2.82
N LYS A 4 -5.80 5.75 -4.00
CA LYS A 4 -4.35 5.66 -4.20
C LYS A 4 -3.53 6.79 -3.57
N ILE A 5 -4.07 8.00 -3.46
CA ILE A 5 -3.38 9.16 -2.88
C ILE A 5 -3.21 9.00 -1.35
N TYR A 6 -4.22 8.43 -0.68
CA TYR A 6 -4.14 8.21 0.77
C TYR A 6 -3.14 7.11 1.09
N THR A 7 -3.14 6.04 0.30
CA THR A 7 -2.17 4.95 0.45
C THR A 7 -0.74 5.42 0.21
N GLU A 8 -0.51 6.32 -0.75
CA GLU A 8 0.80 6.91 -0.99
C GLU A 8 1.29 7.77 0.19
N LYS A 9 0.42 8.63 0.73
CA LYS A 9 0.77 9.44 1.90
C LYS A 9 1.13 8.57 3.10
N GLU A 10 0.35 7.52 3.36
CA GLU A 10 0.61 6.64 4.49
C GLU A 10 1.88 5.81 4.28
N GLY A 11 2.10 5.28 3.07
CA GLY A 11 3.35 4.59 2.73
C GLY A 11 4.58 5.48 2.92
N LEU A 12 4.51 6.73 2.46
CA LEU A 12 5.59 7.71 2.67
C LEU A 12 5.76 8.08 4.14
N ARG A 13 4.66 8.21 4.91
CA ARG A 13 4.68 8.51 6.35
C ARG A 13 5.37 7.42 7.15
N LEU A 14 5.09 6.17 6.80
CA LEU A 14 5.71 5.00 7.42
C LEU A 14 7.17 4.80 6.99
N GLY A 15 7.60 5.37 5.87
CA GLY A 15 8.93 5.16 5.30
C GLY A 15 9.02 3.93 4.38
N LEU A 16 7.87 3.45 3.92
CA LEU A 16 7.76 2.34 2.98
C LEU A 16 8.04 2.80 1.55
N VAL A 17 8.55 1.87 0.74
CA VAL A 17 8.73 2.05 -0.70
C VAL A 17 7.83 1.09 -1.44
N GLY A 18 7.40 1.45 -2.65
CA GLY A 18 6.34 0.69 -3.27
C GLY A 18 5.65 1.37 -4.43
N TRP A 19 4.60 0.73 -4.91
CA TRP A 19 3.67 1.36 -5.80
C TRP A 19 2.25 0.87 -5.57
N VAL A 20 1.28 1.73 -5.88
CA VAL A 20 -0.14 1.39 -5.84
C VAL A 20 -0.83 1.84 -7.11
N LYS A 21 -1.82 1.08 -7.54
CA LYS A 21 -2.61 1.30 -8.74
C LYS A 21 -4.08 1.05 -8.42
N ASN A 22 -4.95 1.91 -8.94
CA ASN A 22 -6.39 1.65 -8.87
C ASN A 22 -6.83 0.80 -10.06
N THR A 23 -7.61 -0.25 -9.81
CA THR A 23 -8.23 -1.04 -10.87
C THR A 23 -9.59 -0.45 -11.22
N TYR A 24 -10.08 -0.73 -12.43
CA TYR A 24 -11.42 -0.33 -12.87
C TYR A 24 -12.54 -0.94 -12.01
N GLY A 25 -12.27 -2.03 -11.29
CA GLY A 25 -13.19 -2.65 -10.34
C GLY A 25 -13.26 -1.95 -8.97
N GLY A 26 -12.73 -0.72 -8.84
CA GLY A 26 -12.75 0.03 -7.59
C GLY A 26 -11.86 -0.57 -6.49
N THR A 27 -10.90 -1.43 -6.86
CA THR A 27 -9.96 -2.05 -5.95
C THR A 27 -8.58 -1.42 -6.12
N VAL A 28 -7.86 -1.21 -5.02
CA VAL A 28 -6.47 -0.77 -5.08
C VAL A 28 -5.56 -2.00 -5.01
N VAL A 29 -4.68 -2.12 -5.98
CA VAL A 29 -3.63 -3.15 -6.00
C VAL A 29 -2.28 -2.48 -5.92
N GLY A 30 -1.31 -3.11 -5.27
CA GLY A 30 0.00 -2.52 -5.13
C GLY A 30 1.01 -3.46 -4.52
N GLN A 31 2.22 -2.97 -4.43
CA GLN A 31 3.32 -3.64 -3.78
C GLN A 31 3.97 -2.66 -2.82
N VAL A 32 4.19 -3.12 -1.59
CA VAL A 32 4.89 -2.38 -0.55
C VAL A 32 6.11 -3.18 -0.11
N GLN A 33 7.19 -2.49 0.14
CA GLN A 33 8.47 -3.01 0.56
C GLN A 33 8.98 -2.14 1.70
N GLY A 34 9.57 -2.77 2.70
CA GLY A 34 10.12 -2.07 3.86
C GLY A 34 10.26 -3.00 5.06
N PRO A 35 10.60 -2.44 6.22
CA PRO A 35 10.73 -3.17 7.47
C PRO A 35 9.42 -3.88 7.84
N ALA A 36 9.55 -5.06 8.45
CA ALA A 36 8.40 -5.87 8.83
C ALA A 36 7.38 -5.09 9.68
N GLU A 37 7.83 -4.28 10.64
CA GLU A 37 6.97 -3.46 11.50
C GLU A 37 6.14 -2.44 10.70
N GLN A 38 6.77 -1.71 9.78
CA GLN A 38 6.08 -0.72 8.95
C GLN A 38 5.10 -1.39 7.97
N VAL A 39 5.48 -2.55 7.42
CA VAL A 39 4.60 -3.34 6.53
C VAL A 39 3.40 -3.86 7.32
N GLU A 40 3.58 -4.29 8.56
CA GLU A 40 2.50 -4.68 9.49
C GLU A 40 1.54 -3.51 9.73
N GLU A 41 2.06 -2.33 10.07
CA GLU A 41 1.26 -1.10 10.24
C GLU A 41 0.46 -0.77 8.98
N MET A 42 1.11 -0.84 7.81
CA MET A 42 0.44 -0.58 6.53
C MET A 42 -0.67 -1.60 6.24
N LYS A 43 -0.48 -2.88 6.59
CA LYS A 43 -1.52 -3.91 6.46
C LYS A 43 -2.73 -3.58 7.36
N VAL A 44 -2.47 -3.17 8.60
CA VAL A 44 -3.51 -2.79 9.55
C VAL A 44 -4.26 -1.56 9.07
N TRP A 45 -3.54 -0.53 8.60
CA TRP A 45 -4.12 0.69 8.05
C TRP A 45 -4.98 0.41 6.82
N LEU A 46 -4.49 -0.40 5.87
CA LEU A 46 -5.22 -0.84 4.68
C LEU A 46 -6.46 -1.69 5.00
N SER A 47 -6.51 -2.31 6.18
CA SER A 47 -7.63 -3.14 6.63
C SER A 47 -8.66 -2.35 7.46
N LYS A 48 -8.21 -1.39 8.27
CA LYS A 48 -9.05 -0.62 9.22
C LYS A 48 -9.48 0.75 8.71
N GLU A 49 -8.54 1.55 8.22
CA GLU A 49 -8.80 2.93 7.80
C GLU A 49 -8.97 3.03 6.29
N GLY A 50 -7.94 2.61 5.55
CA GLY A 50 -7.84 2.82 4.11
C GLY A 50 -8.13 4.26 3.70
N SER A 51 -8.62 4.42 2.47
CA SER A 51 -9.08 5.73 2.03
C SER A 51 -10.52 5.95 2.52
N PRO A 52 -10.86 7.12 3.09
CA PRO A 52 -12.22 7.42 3.56
C PRO A 52 -13.29 7.33 2.47
N THR A 53 -12.88 7.41 1.20
CA THR A 53 -13.77 7.24 0.03
C THR A 53 -13.81 5.82 -0.52
N SER A 54 -13.02 4.88 0.01
CA SER A 54 -13.01 3.48 -0.40
C SER A 54 -13.52 2.59 0.71
N ARG A 55 -14.50 1.74 0.36
CA ARG A 55 -14.94 0.67 1.23
C ARG A 55 -13.97 -0.50 1.11
N ILE A 56 -13.20 -0.75 2.15
CA ILE A 56 -12.34 -1.94 2.23
C ILE A 56 -13.25 -3.14 2.48
N THR A 57 -13.54 -3.91 1.43
CA THR A 57 -14.30 -5.16 1.58
C THR A 57 -13.39 -6.30 2.04
N LYS A 58 -12.13 -6.28 1.58
CA LYS A 58 -11.10 -7.28 1.91
C LYS A 58 -9.73 -6.77 1.52
N ALA A 59 -8.74 -6.95 2.38
CA ALA A 59 -7.33 -6.77 2.04
C ALA A 59 -6.68 -8.15 1.85
N SER A 60 -6.11 -8.42 0.67
CA SER A 60 -5.40 -9.67 0.38
C SER A 60 -3.93 -9.38 0.19
N PHE A 61 -3.10 -9.93 1.07
CA PHE A 61 -1.64 -9.77 1.03
C PHE A 61 -1.01 -11.08 0.55
N SER A 62 -0.55 -11.09 -0.69
CA SER A 62 0.08 -12.25 -1.33
C SER A 62 1.51 -11.90 -1.76
N ASN A 63 2.36 -12.91 -2.03
CA ASN A 63 3.77 -12.71 -2.38
C ASN A 63 4.60 -11.98 -1.31
N GLN A 64 4.37 -12.29 -0.04
CA GLN A 64 5.26 -11.85 1.02
C GLN A 64 6.60 -12.58 0.87
N ARG A 65 7.65 -11.82 0.58
CA ARG A 65 9.01 -12.32 0.46
C ARG A 65 9.93 -11.43 1.28
N SER A 66 10.86 -12.04 2.00
CA SER A 66 11.97 -11.32 2.60
C SER A 66 12.89 -10.85 1.47
N ILE A 67 13.13 -9.55 1.40
CA ILE A 67 14.09 -8.96 0.47
C ILE A 67 15.26 -8.41 1.28
N ASP A 68 16.48 -8.75 0.89
CA ASP A 68 17.69 -8.22 1.53
C ASP A 68 17.99 -6.78 1.11
N LYS A 69 17.41 -6.33 -0.02
CA LYS A 69 17.55 -4.98 -0.55
C LYS A 69 16.22 -4.48 -1.11
N LEU A 70 15.96 -3.19 -0.92
CA LEU A 70 14.82 -2.51 -1.54
C LEU A 70 15.01 -2.49 -3.06
N GLU A 71 14.09 -3.10 -3.80
CA GLU A 71 14.10 -3.08 -5.27
C GLU A 71 13.44 -1.80 -5.81
N LEU A 72 12.66 -1.13 -4.96
CA LEU A 72 11.91 0.07 -5.28
C LEU A 72 12.48 1.26 -4.53
N SER A 73 12.50 2.42 -5.21
CA SER A 73 12.91 3.70 -4.64
C SER A 73 11.72 4.64 -4.57
N GLY A 74 11.27 4.88 -3.34
CA GLY A 74 10.10 5.71 -3.03
C GLY A 74 8.76 4.99 -3.22
N PHE A 75 7.69 5.67 -2.81
CA PHE A 75 6.32 5.20 -3.01
C PHE A 75 5.70 5.93 -4.20
N LYS A 76 5.21 5.20 -5.21
CA LYS A 76 4.66 5.79 -6.45
C LYS A 76 3.23 5.35 -6.73
N THR A 77 2.40 6.26 -7.20
CA THR A 77 1.08 5.92 -7.75
C THR A 77 1.14 5.63 -9.26
N ARG A 78 0.63 4.48 -9.69
CA ARG A 78 0.43 4.15 -11.12
C ARG A 78 -1.03 4.38 -11.51
N PHE A 79 -1.24 4.90 -12.71
CA PHE A 79 -2.56 5.12 -13.32
C PHE A 79 -3.02 3.88 -14.10
#